data_AF-A0A392NGB6-F1
#
_entry.id   AF-A0A392NGB6-F1
#
_cell.length_a   1.000
_cell.length_b   1.000
_cell.length_c   1.000
_cell.angle_alpha   90.00
_cell.angle_beta   90.00
_cell.angle_gamma   90.00
#
_symmetry.space_group_name_H-M   'P 1'
#
loop_
_entity.id
_entity.type
_entity.pdbx_description
1 polymer ?
#
loop_
_entity_poly.entity_id
_entity_poly.type
_entity_poly.pdbx_seq_one_letter_code
_entity_poly.pdbx_strand_id
1 'polypeptide(L)'
;ILKQVGDLGFANELGNYAEYSGAPNEEEVLQYARVVIDCATADPDGQKRALVIGGGIANFTDVAATFSGIIRALKEKESKLKAARMHIYVRRGGPNYQKGLEKMRALGDEIGIPIEVYGPEATMTGICKEAIQCITASA
;
A
#
# COMPACT_ATOMS: atom_id res chain seq x y z
N ILE A 1 0.88 6.80 10.51
CA ILE A 1 1.62 6.84 9.23
C ILE A 1 2.03 8.27 8.91
N LEU A 2 1.09 9.18 8.61
CA LEU A 2 1.39 10.60 8.35
C LEU A 2 2.34 11.27 9.35
N LYS A 3 1.96 11.26 10.64
CA LYS A 3 2.77 11.85 11.71
C LYS A 3 4.20 11.29 11.70
N GLN A 4 4.36 9.98 11.50
CA GLN A 4 5.66 9.33 11.50
C GLN A 4 6.54 9.81 10.33
N VAL A 5 5.97 9.98 9.14
CA VAL A 5 6.71 10.49 7.98
C VAL A 5 7.17 11.93 8.22
N GLY A 6 6.31 12.75 8.82
CA GLY A 6 6.64 14.12 9.22
C GLY A 6 7.72 14.17 10.32
N ASP A 7 7.58 13.36 11.37
CA ASP A 7 8.54 13.25 12.48
C ASP A 7 9.93 12.80 11.99
N LEU A 8 10.00 12.06 10.88
CA LEU A 8 11.24 11.63 10.23
C LEU A 8 11.82 12.67 9.25
N GLY A 9 11.17 13.82 9.06
CA GLY A 9 11.64 14.91 8.20
C GLY A 9 11.26 14.77 6.71
N PHE A 10 10.45 13.78 6.36
CA PHE A 10 10.06 13.48 4.96
C PHE A 10 8.67 14.04 4.61
N ALA A 11 8.22 15.09 5.29
CA ALA A 11 6.91 15.69 5.03
C ALA A 11 6.76 16.18 3.58
N ASN A 12 7.85 16.69 2.98
CA ASN A 12 7.85 17.17 1.60
C ASN A 12 7.78 16.04 0.55
N GLU A 13 8.16 14.82 0.92
CA GLU A 13 8.10 13.63 0.05
C GLU A 13 6.72 12.94 0.11
N LEU A 14 5.80 13.47 0.93
CA LEU A 14 4.49 12.87 1.12
C LEU A 14 3.57 13.25 -0.05
N GLY A 15 3.37 12.31 -0.98
CA GLY A 15 2.53 12.55 -2.15
C GLY A 15 1.05 12.71 -1.83
N ASN A 16 0.45 11.75 -1.10
CA ASN A 16 -0.96 11.80 -0.74
C ASN A 16 -1.26 11.07 0.57
N TYR A 17 -2.45 11.36 1.12
CA TYR A 17 -3.05 10.61 2.21
C TYR A 17 -4.48 10.23 1.84
N ALA A 18 -4.83 8.98 2.09
CA ALA A 18 -6.16 8.48 1.87
C ALA A 18 -6.48 7.45 2.98
N GLU A 19 -7.69 7.51 3.53
CA GLU A 19 -8.20 6.51 4.46
C GLU A 19 -9.53 5.89 3.97
N TYR A 20 -9.77 4.64 4.36
CA TYR A 20 -11.08 3.99 4.29
C TYR A 20 -11.35 3.30 5.62
N SER A 21 -12.60 3.34 6.09
CA SER A 21 -13.04 2.73 7.35
C SER A 21 -14.51 2.32 7.27
N GLY A 22 -15.03 1.66 8.30
CA GLY A 22 -16.45 1.25 8.33
C GLY A 22 -16.78 -0.07 7.63
N ALA A 23 -15.77 -0.91 7.37
CA ALA A 23 -15.90 -2.20 6.66
C ALA A 23 -16.56 -2.08 5.27
N PRO A 24 -15.94 -1.32 4.35
CA PRO A 24 -16.41 -1.22 2.98
C PRO A 24 -16.35 -2.58 2.28
N ASN A 25 -17.20 -2.75 1.27
CA ASN A 25 -17.20 -3.94 0.44
C ASN A 25 -16.06 -3.91 -0.59
N GLU A 26 -15.86 -5.03 -1.30
CA GLU A 26 -14.78 -5.18 -2.28
C GLU A 26 -14.82 -4.13 -3.39
N GLU A 27 -16.01 -3.82 -3.92
CA GLU A 27 -16.18 -2.91 -5.05
C GLU A 27 -15.89 -1.45 -4.64
N GLU A 28 -16.32 -1.05 -3.45
CA GLU A 28 -16.00 0.26 -2.88
C GLU A 28 -14.48 0.45 -2.75
N VAL A 29 -13.79 -0.58 -2.22
CA VAL A 29 -12.33 -0.55 -2.07
C VAL A 29 -11.62 -0.58 -3.43
N LEU A 30 -12.16 -1.29 -4.41
CA LEU A 30 -11.63 -1.30 -5.77
C LEU A 30 -11.66 0.09 -6.40
N GLN A 31 -12.81 0.77 -6.40
CA GLN A 31 -12.95 2.11 -6.97
C GLN A 31 -12.05 3.10 -6.25
N TYR A 32 -12.01 3.00 -4.92
CA TYR A 32 -11.13 3.81 -4.10
C TYR A 32 -9.64 3.60 -4.45
N ALA A 33 -9.19 2.35 -4.50
CA ALA A 33 -7.79 2.01 -4.79
C ALA A 33 -7.38 2.45 -6.20
N ARG A 34 -8.27 2.35 -7.19
CA ARG A 34 -8.01 2.84 -8.56
C ARG A 34 -7.64 4.32 -8.57
N VAL A 35 -8.43 5.16 -7.90
CA VAL A 35 -8.19 6.61 -7.84
C VAL A 35 -6.86 6.90 -7.15
N VAL A 36 -6.59 6.26 -6.01
CA VAL A 36 -5.33 6.43 -5.27
C VAL A 36 -4.12 6.04 -6.13
N ILE A 37 -4.19 4.91 -6.84
CA ILE A 37 -3.10 4.46 -7.71
C ILE A 37 -2.92 5.40 -8.91
N ASP A 38 -4.00 5.87 -9.53
CA ASP A 38 -3.91 6.82 -10.63
C ASP A 38 -3.24 8.14 -10.18
N CYS A 39 -3.57 8.64 -9.00
CA CYS A 39 -2.89 9.81 -8.43
C CYS A 39 -1.41 9.54 -8.13
N ALA A 40 -1.09 8.40 -7.50
CA ALA A 40 0.27 8.06 -7.10
C ALA A 40 1.22 7.78 -8.29
N THR A 41 0.66 7.39 -9.43
CA THR A 41 1.40 7.04 -10.66
C THR A 41 1.34 8.13 -11.75
N ALA A 42 0.71 9.26 -11.45
CA ALA A 42 0.72 10.42 -12.35
C ALA A 42 2.15 10.95 -12.54
N ASP A 43 2.45 11.40 -13.76
CA ASP A 43 3.70 12.06 -14.16
C ASP A 43 4.96 11.38 -13.61
N PRO A 44 5.30 10.17 -14.12
CA PRO A 44 6.49 9.46 -13.67
C PRO A 44 7.76 10.26 -14.01
N ASP A 45 8.53 10.58 -12.98
CA ASP A 45 9.78 11.37 -13.01
C ASP A 45 11.04 10.47 -13.03
N GLY A 46 10.85 9.15 -13.08
CA GLY A 46 11.92 8.16 -13.02
C GLY A 46 12.47 7.90 -11.61
N GLN A 47 12.01 8.61 -10.59
CA GLN A 47 12.37 8.36 -9.20
C GLN A 47 11.61 7.15 -8.65
N LYS A 48 12.18 6.50 -7.64
CA LYS A 48 11.47 5.42 -6.94
C LYS A 48 10.39 6.03 -6.05
N ARG A 49 9.21 5.42 -6.06
CA ARG A 49 8.08 5.82 -5.21
C ARG A 49 7.70 4.67 -4.29
N ALA A 50 7.19 4.99 -3.11
CA ALA A 50 6.71 4.00 -2.16
C ALA A 50 5.22 4.21 -1.85
N LEU A 51 4.41 3.17 -2.01
CA LEU A 51 3.00 3.14 -1.63
C LEU A 51 2.83 2.36 -0.33
N VAL A 52 2.36 3.03 0.71
CA VAL A 52 2.19 2.44 2.04
C VAL A 52 0.72 2.10 2.28
N ILE A 53 0.38 0.81 2.24
CA ILE A 53 -0.96 0.28 2.51
C ILE A 53 -0.99 -0.28 3.94
N GLY A 54 -1.18 0.61 4.89
CA GLY A 54 -1.10 0.28 6.32
C GLY A 54 -2.42 0.43 7.07
N GLY A 55 -2.45 -0.13 8.27
CA GLY A 55 -3.36 0.35 9.32
C GLY A 55 -3.31 -0.49 10.59
N GLY A 56 -4.15 -0.10 11.55
CA GLY A 56 -4.34 -0.82 12.80
C GLY A 56 -4.90 -2.23 12.60
N ILE A 57 -4.99 -2.98 13.69
CA ILE A 57 -5.67 -4.28 13.70
C ILE A 57 -7.17 -3.98 13.66
N ALA A 58 -7.85 -4.39 12.59
CA ALA A 58 -9.27 -4.12 12.43
C ALA A 58 -10.10 -5.01 13.37
N ASN A 59 -11.18 -4.45 13.91
CA ASN A 59 -12.08 -5.19 14.81
C ASN A 59 -13.13 -6.01 14.04
N PHE A 60 -13.68 -5.46 12.95
CA PHE A 60 -14.81 -6.05 12.22
C PHE A 60 -14.68 -5.99 10.69
N THR A 61 -13.67 -5.29 10.16
CA THR A 61 -13.43 -5.23 8.71
C THR A 61 -12.85 -6.55 8.21
N ASP A 62 -13.47 -7.13 7.18
CA ASP A 62 -12.90 -8.28 6.48
C ASP A 62 -11.70 -7.83 5.63
N VAL A 63 -10.51 -8.19 6.09
CA VAL A 63 -9.26 -7.83 5.42
C VAL A 63 -9.12 -8.56 4.08
N ALA A 64 -9.63 -9.78 3.94
CA ALA A 64 -9.55 -10.52 2.69
C ALA A 64 -10.46 -9.92 1.61
N ALA A 65 -11.66 -9.44 1.97
CA ALA A 65 -12.57 -8.78 1.04
C ALA A 65 -11.99 -7.44 0.56
N THR A 66 -11.58 -6.59 1.50
CA THR A 66 -10.97 -5.29 1.18
C THR A 66 -9.69 -5.44 0.37
N PHE A 67 -8.81 -6.39 0.71
CA PHE A 67 -7.59 -6.64 -0.06
C PHE A 67 -7.88 -7.19 -1.46
N SER A 68 -8.97 -7.93 -1.65
CA SER A 68 -9.35 -8.40 -2.99
C SER A 68 -9.63 -7.21 -3.94
N GLY A 69 -10.26 -6.15 -3.44
CA GLY A 69 -10.48 -4.90 -4.18
C GLY A 69 -9.17 -4.19 -4.52
N ILE A 70 -8.27 -4.07 -3.54
CA ILE A 70 -6.93 -3.46 -3.75
C ILE A 70 -6.12 -4.27 -4.78
N ILE A 71 -6.10 -5.59 -4.65
CA ILE A 71 -5.37 -6.50 -5.54
C ILE A 71 -5.86 -6.35 -6.98
N ARG A 72 -7.19 -6.30 -7.18
CA ARG A 72 -7.78 -6.06 -8.51
C ARG A 72 -7.33 -4.71 -9.08
N ALA A 73 -7.34 -3.64 -8.28
CA ALA A 73 -6.88 -2.32 -8.72
C ALA A 73 -5.39 -2.32 -9.11
N LEU A 74 -4.54 -3.00 -8.33
CA LEU A 74 -3.11 -3.11 -8.60
C LEU A 74 -2.83 -3.88 -9.90
N LYS A 75 -3.57 -4.97 -10.16
CA LYS A 75 -3.48 -5.72 -11.43
C LYS A 75 -3.86 -4.86 -12.63
N GLU A 76 -4.97 -4.13 -12.54
CA GLU A 76 -5.44 -3.27 -13.62
C GLU A 76 -4.49 -2.11 -13.95
N LYS A 77 -3.68 -1.69 -12.98
CA LYS A 77 -2.76 -0.55 -13.07
C LYS A 77 -1.29 -0.96 -13.10
N GLU A 78 -1.00 -2.24 -13.34
CA GLU A 78 0.36 -2.80 -13.34
C GLU A 78 1.35 -1.96 -14.16
N SER A 79 1.03 -1.66 -15.42
CA SER A 79 1.92 -0.92 -16.31
C SER A 79 2.25 0.48 -15.76
N LYS A 80 1.28 1.15 -15.12
CA LYS A 80 1.51 2.47 -14.51
C LYS A 80 2.38 2.37 -13.26
N LEU A 81 2.14 1.38 -12.42
CA LEU A 81 2.93 1.13 -11.21
C LEU A 81 4.39 0.82 -11.55
N LYS A 82 4.63 0.03 -12.61
CA LYS A 82 5.99 -0.22 -13.15
C LYS A 82 6.64 1.03 -13.68
N ALA A 83 5.93 1.83 -14.49
CA ALA A 83 6.44 3.08 -15.04
C ALA A 83 6.81 4.09 -13.94
N ALA A 84 6.03 4.13 -12.85
CA ALA A 84 6.29 4.96 -11.68
C ALA A 84 7.31 4.36 -10.69
N ARG A 85 7.94 3.22 -11.02
CA ARG A 85 8.93 2.50 -10.18
C ARG A 85 8.45 2.31 -8.73
N MET A 86 7.19 1.92 -8.59
CA MET A 86 6.53 1.81 -7.30
C MET A 86 7.02 0.59 -6.50
N HIS A 87 7.32 0.79 -5.22
CA HIS A 87 7.43 -0.25 -4.20
C HIS A 87 6.24 -0.18 -3.27
N ILE A 88 5.67 -1.34 -2.91
CA ILE A 88 4.45 -1.39 -2.09
C ILE A 88 4.77 -2.00 -0.73
N TYR A 89 4.38 -1.33 0.34
CA TYR A 89 4.57 -1.78 1.71
C TYR A 89 3.21 -1.98 2.36
N VAL A 90 2.93 -3.19 2.83
CA VAL A 90 1.63 -3.58 3.35
C VAL A 90 1.74 -4.01 4.79
N ARG A 91 0.93 -3.44 5.68
CA ARG A 91 0.77 -3.94 7.06
C ARG A 91 -0.68 -3.91 7.48
N ARG A 92 -1.22 -5.10 7.79
CA ARG A 92 -2.61 -5.20 8.26
C ARG A 92 -2.82 -6.36 9.23
N GLY A 93 -3.79 -6.18 10.12
CA GLY A 93 -4.37 -7.23 10.95
C GLY A 93 -5.88 -7.08 11.04
N GLY A 94 -6.56 -8.11 11.55
CA GLY A 94 -8.02 -8.15 11.71
C GLY A 94 -8.63 -9.43 11.14
N PRO A 95 -9.96 -9.53 11.03
CA PRO A 95 -10.63 -10.70 10.46
C PRO A 95 -10.09 -11.08 9.07
N ASN A 96 -9.82 -12.37 8.86
CA ASN A 96 -9.34 -12.94 7.59
C ASN A 96 -8.04 -12.34 7.03
N TYR A 97 -7.24 -11.67 7.87
CA TYR A 97 -6.03 -10.97 7.39
C TYR A 97 -5.00 -11.91 6.78
N GLN A 98 -4.79 -13.12 7.30
CA GLN A 98 -3.79 -14.05 6.76
C GLN A 98 -4.04 -14.33 5.27
N LYS A 99 -5.30 -14.58 4.90
CA LYS A 99 -5.73 -14.81 3.52
C LYS A 99 -5.55 -13.55 2.66
N GLY A 100 -5.84 -12.38 3.19
CA GLY A 100 -5.60 -11.10 2.50
C GLY A 100 -4.12 -10.88 2.22
N LEU A 101 -3.27 -11.07 3.24
CA LEU A 101 -1.82 -10.91 3.13
C LEU A 101 -1.19 -11.93 2.18
N GLU A 102 -1.63 -13.19 2.23
CA GLU A 102 -1.15 -14.25 1.32
C GLU A 102 -1.45 -13.90 -0.15
N LYS A 103 -2.68 -13.49 -0.46
CA LYS A 103 -3.03 -13.05 -1.82
C LYS A 103 -2.19 -11.84 -2.27
N MET A 104 -1.89 -10.93 -1.35
CA MET A 104 -1.08 -9.74 -1.64
C MET A 104 0.39 -10.10 -1.92
N ARG A 105 0.94 -11.12 -1.23
CA ARG A 105 2.29 -11.63 -1.53
C ARG A 105 2.34 -12.27 -2.91
N ALA A 106 1.39 -13.15 -3.20
CA ALA A 106 1.31 -13.81 -4.51
C ALA A 106 1.15 -12.80 -5.66
N LEU A 107 0.44 -11.70 -5.42
CA LEU A 107 0.30 -10.62 -6.40
C LEU A 107 1.65 -10.02 -6.79
N GLY A 108 2.55 -9.77 -5.83
CA GLY A 108 3.86 -9.15 -6.10
C GLY A 108 4.68 -9.96 -7.09
N ASP A 109 4.68 -11.29 -6.92
CA ASP A 109 5.32 -12.24 -7.83
C ASP A 109 4.63 -12.26 -9.21
N GLU A 110 3.29 -12.21 -9.23
CA GLU A 110 2.49 -12.26 -10.46
C GLU A 110 2.72 -11.04 -11.36
N ILE A 111 2.66 -9.83 -10.79
CA ILE A 111 2.80 -8.58 -11.57
C ILE A 111 4.26 -8.10 -11.65
N GLY A 112 5.19 -8.73 -10.93
CA GLY A 112 6.60 -8.33 -10.90
C GLY A 112 6.81 -6.92 -10.32
N ILE A 113 5.97 -6.53 -9.36
CA ILE A 113 6.14 -5.30 -8.58
C ILE A 113 6.54 -5.72 -7.17
N PRO A 114 7.57 -5.10 -6.59
CA PRO A 114 8.02 -5.45 -5.25
C PRO A 114 6.97 -5.05 -4.21
N ILE A 115 6.42 -6.06 -3.52
CA ILE A 115 5.43 -5.91 -2.46
C ILE A 115 5.94 -6.57 -1.18
N GLU A 116 6.20 -5.76 -0.16
CA GLU A 116 6.56 -6.25 1.17
C GLU A 116 5.33 -6.33 2.07
N VAL A 117 5.03 -7.52 2.58
CA VAL A 117 3.77 -7.80 3.27
C VAL A 117 4.00 -8.27 4.69
N TYR A 118 3.53 -7.45 5.63
CA TYR A 118 3.69 -7.59 7.07
C TYR A 118 2.35 -7.80 7.78
N GLY A 119 2.33 -8.63 8.82
CA GLY A 119 1.18 -8.87 9.65
C GLY A 119 1.13 -8.01 10.92
N PRO A 120 0.29 -8.39 11.91
CA PRO A 120 0.16 -7.68 13.17
C PRO A 120 1.45 -7.69 14.01
N GLU A 121 2.36 -8.64 13.78
CA GLU A 121 3.66 -8.75 14.42
C GLU A 121 4.59 -7.57 14.12
N ALA A 122 4.44 -6.94 12.96
CA ALA A 122 5.19 -5.74 12.59
C ALA A 122 4.52 -4.48 13.15
N THR A 123 5.35 -3.52 13.56
CA THR A 123 4.86 -2.20 13.96
C THR A 123 4.45 -1.40 12.72
N MET A 124 3.39 -0.59 12.86
CA MET A 124 2.95 0.31 11.78
C MET A 124 4.03 1.34 11.43
N THR A 125 4.89 1.70 12.38
CA THR A 125 6.03 2.59 12.16
C THR A 125 7.17 1.91 11.42
N GLY A 126 7.34 0.59 11.56
CA GLY A 126 8.36 -0.19 10.86
C GLY A 126 8.24 -0.07 9.35
N ILE A 127 7.05 -0.32 8.79
CA ILE A 127 6.82 -0.23 7.34
C ILE A 127 7.01 1.19 6.78
N CYS A 128 6.79 2.23 7.60
CA CYS A 128 7.04 3.61 7.17
C CYS A 128 8.55 3.85 7.01
N LYS A 129 9.37 3.28 7.89
CA LYS A 129 10.82 3.40 7.84
C LYS A 129 11.39 2.69 6.62
N GLU A 130 10.94 1.47 6.33
CA GLU A 130 11.36 0.72 5.13
C GLU A 130 10.97 1.47 3.84
N ALA A 131 9.76 2.01 3.78
CA ALA A 131 9.30 2.82 2.65
C ALA A 131 10.17 4.07 2.42
N ILE A 132 10.53 4.78 3.49
CA ILE A 132 11.42 5.95 3.42
C ILE A 132 12.83 5.54 2.98
N GLN A 133 13.36 4.43 3.50
CA GLN A 133 14.65 3.90 3.09
C GLN A 133 14.67 3.54 1.61
N CYS A 134 13.58 2.98 1.07
CA CYS A 134 13.47 2.65 -0.34
C CYS A 134 13.59 3.88 -1.26
N ILE A 135 12.94 4.99 -0.92
CA ILE A 135 12.99 6.21 -1.73
C ILE A 135 14.32 6.97 -1.54
N THR A 136 14.93 6.90 -0.36
CA THR A 136 16.20 7.61 -0.06
C THR A 136 17.46 6.86 -0.45
N ALA A 137 17.47 5.53 -0.43
CA ALA A 137 18.63 4.73 -0.83
C ALA A 137 18.90 4.77 -2.35
N SER A 138 18.07 5.50 -3.10
CA SER A 138 18.26 5.73 -4.54
C SER A 138 18.59 7.19 -4.88
N ALA A 139 18.83 8.02 -3.85
CA ALA A 139 19.36 9.38 -3.98
C ALA A 139 20.88 9.40 -3.90
#